data_AF-A0A920NXX0-F1
#
_entry.id   AF-A0A920NXX0-F1
#
_cell.length_a   1.000
_cell.length_b   1.000
_cell.length_c   1.000
_cell.angle_alpha   90.00
_cell.angle_beta   90.00
_cell.angle_gamma   90.00
#
_symmetry.space_group_name_H-M   'P 1'
#
loop_
_entity.id
_entity.type
_entity.pdbx_description
1 polymer ?
#
loop_
_entity_poly.entity_id
_entity_poly.type
_entity_poly.pdbx_seq_one_letter_code
_entity_poly.pdbx_strand_id
1 'polypeptide(L)' 'MVALFDGSYHGVHDYALVKADSKSDRSTPPSPTLGAGIPEEVSKKLMMMLPYRDTNAYELIRKIKKSGLVY' A
#
# COMPACT_ATOMS: atom_id res chain seq x y z
N MET A 1 -7.66 3.26 6.95
CA MET A 1 -6.71 2.87 5.89
C MET A 1 -6.52 1.35 5.93
N VAL A 2 -6.41 0.70 4.78
CA VAL A 2 -6.15 -0.75 4.66
C VAL A 2 -4.76 -0.93 4.05
N ALA A 3 -4.00 -1.89 4.57
CA ALA A 3 -2.68 -2.20 4.05
C ALA A 3 -2.68 -3.54 3.30
N LEU A 4 -1.98 -3.59 2.17
CA LEU A 4 -1.72 -4.79 1.40
C LEU A 4 -0.23 -5.07 1.41
N PHE A 5 0.15 -6.35 1.33
CA PHE A 5 1.55 -6.72 1.13
C PHE A 5 1.87 -6.77 -0.36
N ASP A 6 3.05 -6.27 -0.74
CA ASP A 6 3.51 -6.33 -2.12
C ASP A 6 3.55 -7.78 -2.63
N GLY A 7 3.11 -7.98 -3.87
CA GLY A 7 2.95 -9.28 -4.50
C GLY A 7 1.67 -10.04 -4.14
N SER A 8 0.81 -9.52 -3.25
CA SER A 8 -0.48 -10.13 -2.93
C SER A 8 -1.56 -9.84 -3.99
N TYR A 9 -2.52 -10.76 -4.14
CA TYR A 9 -3.69 -10.59 -5.00
C TYR A 9 -4.96 -10.76 -4.18
N HIS A 10 -5.87 -9.78 -4.25
CA HIS A 10 -7.10 -9.74 -3.46
C HIS A 10 -8.36 -9.50 -4.33
N GLY A 11 -8.28 -9.80 -5.63
CA GLY A 11 -9.36 -9.56 -6.59
C GLY A 11 -9.17 -8.30 -7.41
N VAL A 12 -10.26 -7.80 -7.99
CA VAL A 12 -10.26 -6.70 -8.99
C VAL A 12 -11.09 -5.50 -8.57
N HIS A 13 -11.41 -5.37 -7.28
CA HIS A 13 -12.03 -4.15 -6.76
C HIS A 13 -10.97 -3.05 -6.60
N ASP A 14 -11.38 -1.78 -6.71
CA ASP A 14 -10.47 -0.62 -6.72
C ASP A 14 -9.46 -0.63 -5.56
N TYR A 15 -9.90 -0.97 -4.35
CA TYR A 15 -9.04 -1.07 -3.17
C TYR A 15 -7.95 -2.16 -3.28
N ALA A 16 -8.16 -3.22 -4.07
CA ALA A 16 -7.18 -4.29 -4.28
C ALA A 16 -6.26 -4.02 -5.48
N LEU A 17 -6.66 -3.13 -6.40
CA LEU A 17 -5.88 -2.76 -7.57
C LEU A 17 -4.87 -1.66 -7.22
N VAL A 18 -4.00 -1.96 -6.26
CA VAL A 18 -2.85 -1.15 -5.86
C VAL A 18 -1.63 -2.05 -5.91
N LYS A 19 -0.54 -1.61 -6.55
CA LYS A 19 0.63 -2.45 -6.79
C LYS A 19 1.92 -1.65 -6.70
N ALA A 20 2.91 -2.15 -5.97
CA ALA A 20 4.22 -1.51 -5.93
C ALA A 20 4.85 -1.45 -7.34
N ASP A 21 5.58 -0.37 -7.62
CA ASP A 21 6.44 -0.35 -8.80
C ASP A 21 7.60 -1.32 -8.59
N SER A 22 7.76 -2.28 -9.50
CA SER A 22 8.87 -3.24 -9.52
C SER A 22 10.27 -2.63 -9.45
N LYS A 23 10.43 -1.35 -9.82
CA LYS A 23 11.70 -0.61 -9.80
C LYS A 23 11.90 0.23 -8.53
N SER A 24 10.88 0.34 -7.68
CA SER A 24 10.96 1.11 -6.43
C SER A 24 11.75 0.37 -5.34
N ASP A 25 12.13 1.08 -4.29
CA ASP A 25 12.71 0.44 -3.09
C ASP A 25 11.69 -0.54 -2.49
N ARG A 26 12.09 -1.82 -2.45
CA ARG A 26 11.27 -2.89 -1.90
C ARG A 26 10.98 -2.73 -0.43
N SER A 27 11.81 -2.00 0.32
CA SER A 27 11.63 -1.80 1.77
C SER A 27 10.64 -0.68 2.07
N THR A 28 10.40 0.22 1.11
CA THR A 28 9.48 1.36 1.23
C THR A 28 8.60 1.49 -0.02
N PRO A 29 7.77 0.48 -0.34
CA PRO A 29 7.06 0.42 -1.60
C PRO A 29 6.03 1.56 -1.72
N PRO A 30 5.98 2.27 -2.85
CA PRO A 30 4.89 3.19 -3.14
C PRO A 30 3.59 2.42 -3.37
N SER A 31 2.47 3.11 -3.31
CA SER A 31 1.13 2.50 -3.41
C SER A 31 0.36 2.97 -4.65
N PRO A 32 0.91 3.01 -5.88
CA PRO A 32 0.15 3.48 -7.03
C PRO A 32 -1.00 2.52 -7.39
N THR A 33 -2.05 3.07 -8.00
CA THR A 33 -3.14 2.25 -8.56
C THR A 33 -2.64 1.42 -9.75
N LEU A 34 -3.23 0.24 -9.91
CA LEU A 34 -2.95 -0.68 -11.02
C LEU A 34 -4.06 -0.56 -12.07
N GLY A 35 -3.79 0.25 -13.10
CA GLY A 35 -4.71 0.46 -14.22
C GLY A 35 -5.32 1.86 -14.26
N ALA A 36 -6.03 2.15 -15.35
CA ALA A 36 -6.73 3.42 -15.54
C ALA A 36 -8.15 3.34 -14.94
N GLY A 37 -8.72 4.50 -14.60
CA GLY A 37 -10.10 4.62 -14.13
C GLY A 37 -10.30 4.46 -12.62
N ILE A 38 -9.25 4.12 -11.87
CA ILE A 38 -9.28 4.09 -10.40
C ILE A 38 -8.94 5.49 -9.87
N PRO A 39 -9.79 6.12 -9.05
CA PRO A 39 -9.51 7.43 -8.46
C PRO A 39 -8.21 7.43 -7.64
N GLU A 40 -7.38 8.45 -7.82
CA GLU A 40 -6.08 8.55 -7.12
C GLU A 40 -6.24 8.59 -5.60
N GLU A 41 -7.39 9.06 -5.10
CA GLU A 41 -7.73 9.09 -3.68
C GLU A 41 -7.70 7.70 -3.03
N VAL A 42 -8.01 6.64 -3.79
CA VAL A 42 -7.95 5.25 -3.29
C VAL A 42 -6.53 4.94 -2.82
N SER A 43 -5.54 5.17 -3.68
CA SER A 43 -4.13 4.96 -3.34
C SER A 43 -3.61 5.95 -2.29
N LYS A 44 -3.96 7.24 -2.42
CA LYS A 44 -3.37 8.30 -1.61
C LYS A 44 -3.91 8.38 -0.17
N LYS A 45 -5.16 7.96 0.05
CA LYS A 45 -5.86 8.15 1.34
C LYS A 45 -6.28 6.84 2.00
N LEU A 46 -6.57 5.81 1.22
CA LEU A 46 -7.28 4.63 1.71
C LEU A 46 -6.41 3.39 1.77
N MET A 47 -5.39 3.31 0.91
CA MET A 47 -4.53 2.14 0.76
C MET A 47 -3.08 2.41 1.14
N MET A 48 -2.40 1.37 1.59
CA MET A 48 -0.96 1.38 1.84
C MET A 48 -0.35 0.07 1.36
N MET A 49 0.79 0.14 0.67
CA MET A 49 1.60 -1.01 0.31
C MET A 49 2.66 -1.25 1.39
N LEU A 50 2.73 -2.49 1.88
CA LEU A 50 3.70 -2.96 2.84
C LEU A 50 4.68 -3.93 2.16
N PRO A 51 5.95 -3.91 2.54
CA PRO A 51 6.91 -4.85 2.01
C PRO A 51 6.67 -6.25 2.61
N TYR A 52 6.55 -7.27 1.76
CA TYR A 52 6.33 -8.64 2.20
C TYR A 52 7.64 -9.31 2.67
N ARG A 53 7.62 -9.96 3.83
CA ARG A 53 8.79 -10.62 4.46
C ARG A 53 9.97 -9.66 4.72
N ASP A 54 9.65 -8.40 4.98
CA ASP A 54 10.62 -7.37 5.36
C ASP A 54 10.21 -6.77 6.70
N THR A 55 11.14 -6.73 7.65
CA THR A 55 10.91 -6.18 8.99
C THR A 55 10.58 -4.68 8.98
N ASN A 56 10.93 -3.95 7.92
CA ASN A 56 10.60 -2.54 7.80
C ASN A 56 9.08 -2.29 7.72
N ALA A 57 8.27 -3.30 7.37
CA ALA A 57 6.81 -3.23 7.44
C ALA A 57 6.32 -2.80 8.82
N TYR A 58 6.95 -3.29 9.90
CA TYR A 58 6.56 -2.93 11.26
C TYR A 58 6.80 -1.44 11.56
N GLU A 59 7.90 -0.87 11.05
CA GLU A 59 8.21 0.55 11.23
C GLU A 59 7.24 1.45 10.45
N LEU A 60 6.87 1.05 9.23
CA LEU A 60 5.87 1.79 8.45
C LEU A 60 4.49 1.77 9.12
N ILE A 61 4.05 0.62 9.64
CA ILE A 61 2.79 0.49 10.40
C ILE A 61 2.81 1.40 11.63
N ARG A 62 3.93 1.40 12.39
CA ARG A 62 4.09 2.27 13.57
C ARG A 62 4.03 3.75 13.21
N LYS A 63 4.66 4.15 12.10
CA LYS A 63 4.64 5.55 11.62
C LYS A 63 3.23 6.04 11.34
N ILE A 64 2.42 5.20 10.70
CA ILE A 64 1.01 5.51 10.39
C ILE A 64 0.13 5.55 11.63
N LYS A 65 0.34 4.63 12.57
CA LYS A 65 -0.36 4.68 13.86
C LYS A 65 -0.06 5.99 14.59
N LYS A 66 1.21 6.42 14.60
CA LYS A 66 1.63 7.70 15.20
C LYS A 66 1.05 8.92 14.48
N SER A 67 0.81 8.86 13.18
CA SER A 67 0.25 9.99 12.42
C SER A 67 -1.27 10.14 12.61
N GLY A 68 -1.93 9.28 13.39
CA GLY A 68 -3.37 9.33 13.63
C GLY A 68 -4.22 8.90 12.43
N LEU A 69 -3.62 8.26 11.42
CA LEU A 69 -4.32 7.76 10.23
C LEU A 69 -4.96 6.37 10.45
N VAL A 70 -4.66 5.74 11.58
CA VAL A 70 -5.25 4.48 12.04
C VAL A 70 -5.54 4.64 13.53
N TYR A 71 -6.80 4.47 13.93
CA TYR A 71 -7.28 4.50 15.31
C TYR A 71 -6.91 3.23 16.06
#